data_AF-A0A177C4X2-F1
#
_entry.id   AF-A0A177C4X2-F1
#
_cell.length_a   1.000
_cell.length_b   1.000
_cell.length_c   1.000
_cell.angle_alpha   90.00
_cell.angle_beta   90.00
_cell.angle_gamma   90.00
#
_symmetry.space_group_name_H-M   'P 1'
#
loop_
_entity.id
_entity.type
_entity.pdbx_description
1 polymer ?
#
loop_
_entity_poly.entity_id
_entity_poly.type
_entity_poly.pdbx_seq_one_letter_code
_entity_poly.pdbx_strand_id
1 'polypeptide(L)'
;MTPNLFVATQKVFQPRKWFKKPNDKPQRRTEHWKSPVPGVYEYIPGRGWYLVATYKEHGESDAVEIASKEGGPVGGADSAKPKETVPVASPVPVRYSKVLKKYLLNPDYEVRKRYGTIENAKGRMVQVGFFQLDDGVAWVNCWDEEGEFIPGPYKLWCIGKNDRFRHMLKADDPEYQRSHPNSRAGSRANSIEREAGSRRNSQDSRSTQYRPGPGSTYDGPSVPSSRANSVRNFTPSDPASKSGSRANSRRNSLTRGQRSPRILLDDANPALRELAMSQAAKERSNRSIETTKG
;
A
#
# COMPACT_ATOMS: atom_id res chain seq x y z
N MET A 1 -36.07 -28.96 51.77
CA MET A 1 -35.13 -29.74 50.93
C MET A 1 -33.82 -29.87 51.69
N THR A 2 -33.48 -31.07 52.14
CA THR A 2 -32.19 -31.33 52.80
C THR A 2 -31.09 -31.50 51.75
N PRO A 3 -29.93 -30.85 51.90
CA PRO A 3 -28.84 -30.98 50.94
C PRO A 3 -28.24 -32.39 51.00
N ASN A 4 -27.89 -32.94 49.84
CA ASN A 4 -27.30 -34.27 49.72
C ASN A 4 -25.87 -34.28 50.32
N LEU A 5 -25.72 -34.82 51.53
CA LEU A 5 -24.45 -34.89 52.28
C LEU A 5 -23.34 -35.63 51.51
N PHE A 6 -23.68 -36.60 50.68
CA PHE A 6 -22.72 -37.34 49.86
C PHE A 6 -22.02 -36.44 48.83
N VAL A 7 -22.74 -35.44 48.30
CA VAL A 7 -22.19 -34.47 47.35
C VAL A 7 -21.25 -33.49 48.07
N ALA A 8 -21.54 -33.15 49.33
CA ALA A 8 -20.70 -32.28 50.14
C ALA A 8 -19.34 -32.94 50.44
N THR A 9 -19.33 -34.21 50.85
CA THR A 9 -18.07 -34.94 51.14
C THR A 9 -17.21 -35.12 49.89
N GLN A 10 -17.82 -35.43 48.72
CA GLN A 10 -17.07 -35.49 47.46
C GLN A 10 -16.38 -34.18 47.10
N LYS A 11 -17.00 -33.03 47.41
CA LYS A 11 -16.37 -31.73 47.15
C LYS A 11 -15.22 -31.45 48.11
N VAL A 12 -15.30 -31.87 49.37
CA VAL A 12 -14.23 -31.65 50.37
C VAL A 12 -13.00 -32.53 50.07
N PHE A 13 -13.16 -33.76 49.60
CA PHE A 13 -12.02 -34.66 49.37
C PHE A 13 -11.44 -34.61 47.96
N GLN A 14 -11.87 -33.67 47.11
CA GLN A 14 -11.33 -33.50 45.77
C GLN A 14 -10.64 -32.12 45.65
N PRO A 15 -9.43 -31.95 46.22
CA PRO A 15 -8.71 -30.67 46.21
C PRO A 15 -8.47 -30.15 44.78
N ARG A 16 -8.39 -31.05 43.78
CA ARG A 16 -8.35 -30.70 42.35
C ARG A 16 -9.57 -29.90 41.87
N LYS A 17 -10.71 -29.97 42.56
CA LYS A 17 -11.93 -29.21 42.23
C LYS A 17 -12.01 -27.87 42.97
N TRP A 18 -11.25 -27.66 44.05
CA TRP A 18 -11.23 -26.40 44.81
C TRP A 18 -10.63 -25.26 44.00
N PHE A 19 -9.63 -25.56 43.17
CA PHE A 19 -8.95 -24.59 42.32
C PHE A 19 -9.44 -24.58 40.88
N LYS A 20 -10.50 -25.34 40.54
CA LYS A 20 -11.17 -25.16 39.27
C LYS A 20 -11.92 -23.84 39.35
N LYS A 21 -11.29 -22.79 38.83
CA LYS A 21 -12.01 -21.58 38.44
C LYS A 21 -13.25 -22.03 37.68
N PRO A 22 -14.45 -21.48 37.97
CA PRO A 22 -15.61 -21.77 37.15
C PRO A 22 -15.16 -21.59 35.70
N ASN A 23 -15.42 -22.59 34.89
CA ASN A 23 -15.07 -22.54 33.48
C ASN A 23 -15.99 -21.48 32.90
N ASP A 24 -15.55 -20.22 32.96
CA ASP A 24 -16.16 -19.09 32.28
C ASP A 24 -15.96 -19.39 30.80
N LYS A 25 -16.85 -20.23 30.29
CA LYS A 25 -16.93 -20.53 28.87
C LYS A 25 -16.98 -19.17 28.21
N PRO A 26 -16.02 -18.83 27.35
CA PRO A 26 -15.95 -17.50 26.78
C PRO A 26 -17.31 -17.20 26.17
N GLN A 27 -17.99 -16.20 26.71
CA GLN A 27 -19.35 -15.88 26.31
C GLN A 27 -19.28 -15.20 24.95
N ARG A 28 -20.23 -15.53 24.07
CA ARG A 28 -20.36 -14.86 22.78
C ARG A 28 -20.64 -13.38 23.04
N ARG A 29 -19.97 -12.51 22.29
CA ARG A 29 -20.15 -11.05 22.40
C ARG A 29 -20.74 -10.52 21.12
N THR A 30 -21.73 -9.64 21.23
CA THR A 30 -22.36 -8.97 20.10
C THR A 30 -21.99 -7.48 20.15
N GLU A 31 -21.52 -6.95 19.04
CA GLU A 31 -21.13 -5.55 18.91
C GLU A 31 -21.68 -4.95 17.61
N HIS A 32 -21.96 -3.65 17.64
CA HIS A 32 -22.45 -2.90 16.49
C HIS A 32 -21.27 -2.15 15.84
N TRP A 33 -20.91 -2.48 14.61
CA TRP A 33 -19.80 -1.82 13.91
C TRP A 33 -20.32 -1.00 12.72
N LYS A 34 -19.58 0.07 12.38
CA LYS A 34 -19.84 0.90 11.19
C LYS A 34 -19.02 0.46 9.97
N SER A 35 -17.93 -0.27 10.17
CA SER A 35 -16.96 -0.68 9.15
C SER A 35 -16.47 -2.11 9.45
N PRO A 36 -16.25 -3.00 8.46
CA PRO A 36 -16.29 -2.76 7.01
C PRO A 36 -17.70 -2.61 6.42
N VAL A 37 -18.72 -3.21 7.04
CA VAL A 37 -20.13 -3.05 6.64
C VAL A 37 -20.93 -2.67 7.89
N PRO A 38 -21.79 -1.64 7.85
CA PRO A 38 -22.63 -1.29 8.99
C PRO A 38 -23.55 -2.45 9.42
N GLY A 39 -23.38 -2.96 10.64
CA GLY A 39 -24.15 -4.10 11.10
C GLY A 39 -23.87 -4.57 12.52
N VAL A 40 -24.41 -5.73 12.86
CA VAL A 40 -24.20 -6.46 14.10
C VAL A 40 -23.21 -7.59 13.87
N TYR A 41 -22.14 -7.58 14.66
CA TYR A 41 -21.06 -8.54 14.62
C TYR A 41 -21.07 -9.39 15.89
N GLU A 42 -20.82 -10.69 15.74
CA GLU A 42 -20.75 -11.65 16.85
C GLU A 42 -19.34 -12.23 16.94
N TYR A 43 -18.72 -12.14 18.12
CA TYR A 43 -17.47 -12.81 18.43
C TYR A 43 -17.75 -14.23 18.90
N ILE A 44 -17.26 -15.20 18.13
CA ILE A 44 -17.30 -16.62 18.46
C ILE A 44 -15.91 -17.03 18.98
N PRO A 45 -15.79 -17.44 20.25
CA PRO A 45 -14.50 -17.82 20.83
C PRO A 45 -13.81 -18.93 20.03
N GLY A 46 -12.52 -18.74 19.74
CA GLY A 46 -11.72 -19.65 18.93
C GLY A 46 -11.93 -19.53 17.42
N ARG A 47 -12.97 -18.82 16.96
CA ARG A 47 -13.24 -18.61 15.52
C ARG A 47 -13.09 -17.15 15.07
N GLY A 48 -13.24 -16.18 15.98
CA GLY A 48 -13.12 -14.75 15.68
C GLY A 48 -14.46 -14.05 15.49
N TRP A 49 -14.44 -12.93 14.78
CA TRP A 49 -15.61 -12.08 14.52
C TRP A 49 -16.38 -12.52 13.28
N TYR A 50 -17.70 -12.42 13.32
CA TYR A 50 -18.61 -12.73 12.22
C TYR A 50 -19.64 -11.62 12.05
N LEU A 51 -19.98 -11.25 10.81
CA LEU A 51 -21.12 -10.41 10.50
C LEU A 51 -22.38 -11.27 10.51
N VAL A 52 -23.35 -10.94 11.36
CA VAL A 52 -24.59 -11.72 11.55
C VAL A 52 -25.82 -11.00 10.99
N ALA A 53 -25.86 -9.67 11.08
CA ALA A 53 -26.93 -8.86 10.53
C ALA A 53 -26.39 -7.54 9.97
N THR A 54 -26.92 -7.09 8.83
CA THR A 54 -26.64 -5.76 8.28
C THR A 54 -27.78 -4.82 8.64
N TYR A 55 -27.51 -3.52 8.75
CA TYR A 55 -28.61 -2.56 8.83
C TYR A 55 -29.31 -2.49 7.48
N LYS A 56 -30.64 -2.43 7.49
CA LYS A 56 -31.37 -2.06 6.29
C LYS A 56 -30.94 -0.62 5.99
N GLU A 57 -30.43 -0.38 4.78
CA GLU A 57 -30.27 0.99 4.32
C GLU A 57 -31.68 1.57 4.22
N HIS A 58 -32.14 2.20 5.30
CA HIS A 58 -33.21 3.17 5.19
C HIS A 58 -32.65 4.21 4.23
N GLY A 59 -33.18 4.21 3.00
CA GLY A 59 -32.80 5.18 2.00
C GLY A 59 -32.75 6.56 2.64
N GLU A 60 -31.82 7.40 2.21
CA GLU A 60 -31.53 8.74 2.74
C GLU A 60 -32.74 9.70 2.79
N SER A 61 -33.97 9.23 2.56
CA SER A 61 -35.24 9.97 2.66
C SER A 61 -35.55 10.51 4.05
N ASP A 62 -34.98 9.96 5.12
CA ASP A 62 -35.28 10.42 6.49
C ASP A 62 -34.33 11.54 6.97
N ALA A 63 -33.32 11.92 6.18
CA ALA A 63 -32.38 12.98 6.54
C ALA A 63 -32.89 14.41 6.24
N VAL A 64 -34.06 14.56 5.60
CA VAL A 64 -34.60 15.88 5.21
C VAL A 64 -35.69 16.39 6.18
N GLU A 65 -36.18 15.58 7.12
CA GLU A 65 -37.33 15.97 7.96
C GLU A 65 -36.96 16.63 9.32
N ILE A 66 -35.82 17.32 9.39
CA ILE A 66 -35.45 18.15 10.56
C ILE A 66 -34.91 19.51 10.12
N ALA A 67 -35.73 20.26 9.38
CA ALA A 67 -35.47 21.67 9.13
C ALA A 67 -36.77 22.46 9.10
N SER A 68 -37.69 22.24 10.04
CA SER A 68 -38.82 23.16 10.33
C SER A 68 -39.57 22.74 11.60
N LYS A 69 -39.08 23.13 12.77
CA LYS A 69 -39.91 23.62 13.90
C LYS A 69 -39.01 24.07 15.05
N GLU A 70 -38.70 25.35 14.96
CA GLU A 70 -38.04 26.18 15.96
C GLU A 70 -38.91 26.29 17.22
N GLY A 71 -38.32 26.03 18.40
CA GLY A 71 -38.79 26.54 19.68
C GLY A 71 -39.35 25.53 20.69
N GLY A 72 -38.49 24.99 21.55
CA GLY A 72 -38.90 24.36 22.82
C GLY A 72 -37.76 23.66 23.55
N PRO A 73 -37.40 24.06 24.79
CA PRO A 73 -36.30 23.44 25.53
C PRO A 73 -36.77 22.20 26.33
N VAL A 74 -35.77 21.40 26.72
CA VAL A 74 -35.77 20.36 27.77
C VAL A 74 -35.86 18.89 27.28
N GLY A 75 -34.67 18.29 27.12
CA GLY A 75 -34.33 17.03 27.77
C GLY A 75 -35.05 15.76 27.33
N GLY A 76 -35.20 15.52 26.03
CA GLY A 76 -35.60 14.20 25.53
C GLY A 76 -34.41 13.26 25.50
N ALA A 77 -34.39 12.26 26.38
CA ALA A 77 -33.50 11.11 26.23
C ALA A 77 -33.68 10.54 24.82
N ASP A 78 -32.61 10.55 24.01
CA ASP A 78 -32.58 10.02 22.66
C ASP A 78 -32.99 8.55 22.69
N SER A 79 -34.29 8.31 22.55
CA SER A 79 -34.87 6.99 22.34
C SER A 79 -34.49 6.59 20.92
N ALA A 80 -33.26 6.12 20.78
CA ALA A 80 -32.72 5.58 19.55
C ALA A 80 -33.70 4.52 19.05
N LYS A 81 -34.50 4.88 18.04
CA LYS A 81 -35.41 3.95 17.39
C LYS A 81 -34.60 2.69 17.04
N PRO A 82 -35.12 1.49 17.34
CA PRO A 82 -34.40 0.26 17.05
C PRO A 82 -34.09 0.21 15.56
N LYS A 83 -32.81 0.27 15.20
CA LYS A 83 -32.37 0.19 13.80
C LYS A 83 -32.85 -1.13 13.23
N GLU A 84 -33.60 -1.09 12.13
CA GLU A 84 -34.06 -2.29 11.46
C GLU A 84 -32.83 -3.08 10.96
N THR A 85 -32.65 -4.28 11.49
CA THR A 85 -31.56 -5.19 11.11
C THR A 85 -32.11 -6.28 10.21
N VAL A 86 -31.39 -6.56 9.12
CA VAL A 86 -31.66 -7.68 8.23
C VAL A 86 -30.66 -8.79 8.56
N PRO A 87 -31.10 -9.97 9.01
CA PRO A 87 -30.19 -11.08 9.27
C PRO A 87 -29.54 -11.54 7.96
N VAL A 88 -28.23 -11.76 7.99
CA VAL A 88 -27.52 -12.31 6.84
C VAL A 88 -27.79 -13.80 6.75
N ALA A 89 -28.03 -14.32 5.54
CA ALA A 89 -28.36 -15.74 5.32
C ALA A 89 -27.32 -16.71 5.90
N SER A 90 -26.05 -16.32 5.86
CA SER A 90 -24.93 -17.07 6.46
C SER A 90 -23.98 -16.11 7.18
N PRO A 91 -23.58 -16.38 8.44
CA PRO A 91 -22.60 -15.54 9.13
C PRO A 91 -21.29 -15.42 8.36
N VAL A 92 -20.86 -14.19 8.06
CA VAL A 92 -19.66 -13.95 7.24
C VAL A 92 -18.46 -13.71 8.15
N PRO A 93 -17.38 -14.51 8.08
CA PRO A 93 -16.22 -14.31 8.94
C PRO A 93 -15.52 -12.98 8.62
N VAL A 94 -14.97 -12.36 9.66
CA VAL A 94 -14.22 -11.10 9.59
C VAL A 94 -12.77 -11.38 9.91
N ARG A 95 -11.86 -10.86 9.08
CA ARG A 95 -10.41 -10.97 9.27
C ARG A 95 -9.79 -9.60 9.46
N TYR A 96 -8.86 -9.52 10.39
CA TYR A 96 -8.03 -8.33 10.54
C TYR A 96 -6.89 -8.38 9.50
N SER A 97 -6.87 -7.42 8.58
CA SER A 97 -5.78 -7.27 7.63
C SER A 97 -4.60 -6.57 8.29
N LYS A 98 -3.45 -7.25 8.39
CA LYS A 98 -2.21 -6.66 8.91
C LYS A 98 -1.64 -5.55 8.01
N VAL A 99 -1.91 -5.63 6.71
CA VAL A 99 -1.44 -4.65 5.71
C VAL A 99 -2.20 -3.34 5.82
N LEU A 100 -3.54 -3.41 5.82
CA LEU A 100 -4.42 -2.23 5.89
C LEU A 100 -4.73 -1.81 7.33
N LYS A 101 -4.34 -2.62 8.31
CA LYS A 101 -4.61 -2.42 9.75
C LYS A 101 -6.10 -2.25 10.08
N LYS A 102 -6.98 -2.89 9.31
CA LYS A 102 -8.43 -2.82 9.47
C LYS A 102 -9.10 -4.19 9.32
N TYR A 103 -10.29 -4.31 9.88
CA TYR A 103 -11.14 -5.48 9.70
C TYR A 103 -11.77 -5.47 8.31
N LEU A 104 -11.75 -6.63 7.66
CA LEU A 104 -12.35 -6.88 6.36
C LEU A 104 -13.23 -8.13 6.45
N LEU A 105 -14.26 -8.20 5.63
CA LEU A 105 -15.01 -9.45 5.43
C LEU A 105 -14.11 -10.47 4.72
N ASN A 106 -14.26 -11.75 5.06
CA ASN A 106 -13.42 -12.81 4.49
C ASN A 106 -13.48 -12.88 2.95
N PRO A 107 -14.65 -12.76 2.29
CA PRO A 107 -14.70 -12.74 0.83
C PRO A 107 -13.90 -11.59 0.22
N ASP A 108 -14.02 -10.38 0.78
CA ASP A 108 -13.23 -9.21 0.34
C ASP A 108 -11.73 -9.41 0.59
N TYR A 109 -11.38 -9.98 1.74
CA TYR A 109 -9.99 -10.31 2.07
C TYR A 109 -9.38 -11.31 1.07
N GLU A 110 -10.12 -12.32 0.65
CA GLU A 110 -9.67 -13.33 -0.31
C GLU A 110 -9.55 -12.77 -1.73
N VAL A 111 -10.52 -11.96 -2.19
CA VAL A 111 -10.46 -11.31 -3.52
C VAL A 111 -9.23 -10.39 -3.66
N ARG A 112 -8.85 -9.73 -2.57
CA ARG A 112 -7.66 -8.85 -2.51
C ARG A 112 -6.35 -9.62 -2.43
N LYS A 113 -6.37 -10.92 -2.16
CA LYS A 113 -5.17 -11.76 -2.10
C LYS A 113 -4.93 -12.41 -3.45
N ARG A 114 -3.75 -12.19 -4.04
CA ARG A 114 -3.33 -12.88 -5.27
C ARG A 114 -1.91 -13.39 -5.13
N TYR A 115 -1.60 -14.47 -5.82
CA TYR A 115 -0.25 -15.00 -5.92
C TYR A 115 0.31 -14.71 -7.30
N GLY A 116 1.60 -14.42 -7.38
CA GLY A 116 2.27 -14.14 -8.65
C GLY A 116 3.75 -14.45 -8.58
N THR A 117 4.36 -14.61 -9.75
CA THR A 117 5.80 -14.87 -9.86
C THR A 117 6.57 -13.58 -10.06
N ILE A 118 7.60 -13.34 -9.24
CA ILE A 118 8.55 -12.22 -9.41
C ILE A 118 9.98 -12.72 -9.53
N GLU A 119 10.83 -11.90 -10.14
CA GLU A 119 12.26 -12.14 -10.20
C GLU A 119 12.93 -11.62 -8.92
N ASN A 120 13.54 -12.54 -8.15
CA ASN A 120 14.34 -12.19 -6.99
C ASN A 120 15.65 -11.51 -7.40
N ALA A 121 16.36 -10.89 -6.46
CA ALA A 121 17.66 -10.23 -6.71
C ALA A 121 18.74 -11.16 -7.32
N LYS A 122 18.55 -12.48 -7.23
CA LYS A 122 19.40 -13.51 -7.83
C LYS A 122 18.97 -13.92 -9.25
N GLY A 123 17.97 -13.27 -9.83
CA GLY A 123 17.39 -13.61 -11.14
C GLY A 123 16.51 -14.86 -11.15
N ARG A 124 16.12 -15.37 -9.97
CA ARG A 124 15.25 -16.56 -9.86
C ARG A 124 13.78 -16.14 -9.82
N MET A 125 12.94 -16.84 -10.56
CA MET A 125 11.48 -16.64 -10.54
C MET A 125 10.90 -17.34 -9.31
N VAL A 126 10.20 -16.57 -8.49
CA VAL A 126 9.70 -16.99 -7.20
C VAL A 126 8.23 -16.63 -7.07
N GLN A 127 7.43 -17.56 -6.55
CA GLN A 127 6.02 -17.32 -6.25
C GLN A 127 5.90 -16.58 -4.93
N VAL A 128 5.32 -15.38 -4.95
CA VAL A 128 5.08 -14.56 -3.75
C VAL A 128 3.60 -14.19 -3.66
N GLY A 129 3.15 -13.81 -2.47
CA GLY A 129 1.77 -13.35 -2.26
C GLY A 129 1.66 -11.83 -2.24
N PHE A 130 0.71 -11.33 -3.00
CA PHE A 130 0.33 -9.93 -3.07
C PHE A 130 -1.02 -9.66 -2.40
N PHE A 131 -1.14 -8.47 -1.83
CA PHE A 131 -2.39 -7.95 -1.28
C PHE A 131 -2.75 -6.61 -1.93
N GLN A 132 -3.99 -6.49 -2.39
CA GLN A 132 -4.52 -5.29 -3.01
C GLN A 132 -4.89 -4.23 -1.96
N LEU A 133 -4.46 -3.00 -2.20
CA LEU A 133 -4.79 -1.85 -1.36
C LEU A 133 -6.20 -1.32 -1.67
N ASP A 134 -6.67 -0.35 -0.88
CA ASP A 134 -7.99 0.27 -1.04
C ASP A 134 -8.17 1.04 -2.33
N ASP A 135 -7.08 1.45 -2.97
CA ASP A 135 -7.10 2.19 -4.23
C ASP A 135 -7.54 1.32 -5.43
N GLY A 136 -7.65 0.00 -5.25
CA GLY A 136 -8.03 -0.95 -6.29
C GLY A 136 -6.97 -1.17 -7.38
N VAL A 137 -5.96 -0.32 -7.49
CA VAL A 137 -4.90 -0.42 -8.50
C VAL A 137 -3.59 -0.94 -7.91
N ALA A 138 -3.24 -0.46 -6.71
CA ALA A 138 -1.97 -0.75 -6.09
C ALA A 138 -1.99 -2.08 -5.32
N TRP A 139 -0.90 -2.84 -5.47
CA TRP A 139 -0.65 -4.12 -4.80
C TRP A 139 0.61 -4.01 -3.95
N VAL A 140 0.67 -4.75 -2.85
CA VAL A 140 1.87 -4.89 -2.03
C VAL A 140 2.26 -6.36 -1.93
N ASN A 141 3.56 -6.66 -2.01
CA ASN A 141 4.07 -7.97 -1.66
C ASN A 141 4.17 -8.06 -0.13
N CYS A 142 3.37 -8.94 0.49
CA CYS A 142 3.38 -9.13 1.94
C CYS A 142 3.49 -10.60 2.38
N TRP A 143 3.70 -11.52 1.43
CA TRP A 143 4.00 -12.91 1.74
C TRP A 143 5.19 -13.40 0.94
N ASP A 144 6.12 -14.08 1.60
CA ASP A 144 7.27 -14.74 0.96
C ASP A 144 6.87 -16.03 0.21
N GLU A 145 7.88 -16.80 -0.20
CA GLU A 145 7.74 -18.05 -0.96
C GLU A 145 7.11 -19.15 -0.09
N GLU A 146 7.38 -19.10 1.20
CA GLU A 146 6.89 -20.00 2.24
C GLU A 146 5.47 -19.64 2.71
N GLY A 147 4.99 -18.44 2.36
CA GLY A 147 3.69 -17.92 2.77
C GLY A 147 3.69 -17.28 4.16
N GLU A 148 4.86 -17.01 4.74
CA GLU A 148 4.99 -16.22 5.95
C GLU A 148 4.75 -14.73 5.65
N PHE A 149 4.18 -14.04 6.64
CA PHE A 149 3.84 -12.63 6.48
C PHE A 149 5.07 -11.76 6.72
N ILE A 150 5.46 -10.99 5.70
CA ILE A 150 6.56 -10.04 5.81
C ILE A 150 6.01 -8.72 6.38
N PRO A 151 6.46 -8.25 7.57
CA PRO A 151 6.09 -6.94 8.06
C PRO A 151 6.72 -5.84 7.20
N GLY A 152 5.98 -4.76 6.98
CA GLY A 152 6.41 -3.64 6.14
C GLY A 152 7.70 -2.99 6.65
N PRO A 153 8.39 -2.25 5.78
CA PRO A 153 7.77 -1.48 4.70
C PRO A 153 7.60 -2.12 3.33
N TYR A 154 6.49 -1.82 2.66
CA TYR A 154 6.13 -2.44 1.37
C TYR A 154 6.48 -1.57 0.18
N LYS A 155 7.00 -2.20 -0.89
CA LYS A 155 7.06 -1.59 -2.23
C LYS A 155 5.70 -1.74 -2.90
N LEU A 156 5.32 -0.75 -3.70
CA LEU A 156 4.09 -0.77 -4.49
C LEU A 156 4.31 -1.48 -5.83
N TRP A 157 3.33 -2.29 -6.19
CA TRP A 157 3.27 -3.09 -7.40
C TRP A 157 1.95 -2.83 -8.12
N CYS A 158 1.94 -3.08 -9.43
CA CYS A 158 0.73 -3.08 -10.23
C CYS A 158 0.75 -4.27 -11.19
N ILE A 159 -0.42 -4.70 -11.62
CA ILE A 159 -0.56 -5.75 -12.63
C ILE A 159 -0.36 -5.10 -14.01
N GLY A 160 0.64 -5.57 -14.75
CA GLY A 160 0.90 -5.14 -16.13
C GLY A 160 -0.15 -5.65 -17.11
N LYS A 161 -0.08 -5.21 -18.38
CA LYS A 161 -0.98 -5.70 -19.45
C LYS A 161 -0.88 -7.21 -19.70
N ASN A 162 0.25 -7.79 -19.32
CA ASN A 162 0.57 -9.22 -19.45
C ASN A 162 0.20 -10.02 -18.19
N ASP A 163 -0.60 -9.45 -17.29
CA ASP A 163 -0.97 -10.03 -15.98
C ASP A 163 0.24 -10.35 -15.08
N ARG A 164 1.42 -9.80 -15.39
CA ARG A 164 2.61 -9.94 -14.54
C ARG A 164 2.71 -8.76 -13.59
N PHE A 165 3.04 -9.06 -12.35
CA PHE A 165 3.35 -8.04 -11.37
C PHE A 165 4.63 -7.31 -11.77
N ARG A 166 4.55 -5.99 -11.81
CA ARG A 166 5.70 -5.09 -12.00
C ARG A 166 5.67 -4.00 -10.95
N HIS A 167 6.82 -3.41 -10.68
CA HIS A 167 6.86 -2.23 -9.82
C HIS A 167 5.96 -1.13 -10.39
N MET A 168 5.22 -0.50 -9.48
CA MET A 168 4.32 0.59 -9.84
C MET A 168 5.16 1.79 -10.31
N LEU A 169 4.88 2.26 -11.53
CA LEU A 169 5.50 3.46 -12.05
C LEU A 169 4.71 4.67 -11.57
N LYS A 170 5.35 5.84 -11.56
CA LYS A 170 4.70 7.11 -11.18
C LYS A 170 3.41 7.38 -11.97
N ALA A 171 3.36 6.98 -13.24
CA ALA A 171 2.21 7.18 -14.09
C ALA A 171 1.02 6.24 -13.76
N ASP A 172 1.26 5.15 -13.05
CA ASP A 172 0.21 4.19 -12.65
C ASP A 172 -0.46 4.56 -11.33
N ASP A 173 0.19 5.42 -10.54
CA ASP A 173 -0.31 5.87 -9.24
C ASP A 173 -1.57 6.74 -9.43
N PRO A 174 -2.74 6.31 -8.91
CA PRO A 174 -3.99 7.05 -9.05
C PRO A 174 -3.93 8.43 -8.40
N GLU A 175 -3.18 8.60 -7.30
CA GLU A 175 -3.03 9.91 -6.64
C GLU A 175 -2.20 10.87 -7.50
N TYR A 176 -1.17 10.33 -8.18
CA TYR A 176 -0.39 11.11 -9.15
C TYR A 176 -1.23 11.53 -10.36
N GLN A 177 -2.08 10.62 -10.88
CA GLN A 177 -2.98 10.96 -11.98
C GLN A 177 -4.00 12.04 -11.59
N ARG A 178 -4.57 11.97 -10.38
CA ARG A 178 -5.55 12.94 -9.86
C ARG A 178 -4.97 14.33 -9.63
N SER A 179 -3.69 14.42 -9.25
CA SER A 179 -3.03 15.72 -9.04
C SER A 179 -2.55 16.39 -10.33
N HIS A 180 -2.47 15.66 -11.45
CA HIS A 180 -1.95 16.16 -12.72
C HIS A 180 -2.90 15.99 -13.93
N PRO A 181 -4.23 16.23 -13.83
CA PRO A 181 -5.15 16.02 -14.94
C PRO A 181 -4.88 17.00 -16.10
N ASN A 182 -4.46 18.25 -15.81
CA ASN A 182 -4.31 19.30 -16.83
C ASN A 182 -2.93 19.36 -17.50
N SER A 183 -1.91 18.69 -16.97
CA SER A 183 -0.56 18.79 -17.54
C SER A 183 -0.37 17.94 -18.81
N ARG A 184 -1.24 16.95 -19.08
CA ARG A 184 -1.18 16.16 -20.32
C ARG A 184 -1.85 16.83 -21.52
N ALA A 185 -2.87 17.65 -21.31
CA ALA A 185 -3.56 18.38 -22.39
C ALA A 185 -2.81 19.66 -22.81
N GLY A 186 -2.17 20.36 -21.86
CA GLY A 186 -1.50 21.65 -22.14
C GLY A 186 -0.02 21.59 -22.55
N SER A 187 0.70 20.48 -22.31
CA SER A 187 2.17 20.44 -22.50
C SER A 187 2.66 19.97 -23.87
N ARG A 188 1.75 19.59 -24.77
CA ARG A 188 2.10 19.29 -26.17
C ARG A 188 2.47 20.54 -26.99
N ALA A 189 2.21 21.74 -26.49
CA ALA A 189 2.48 22.97 -27.23
C ALA A 189 3.89 23.57 -27.01
N ASN A 190 4.53 23.42 -25.83
CA ASN A 190 5.65 24.31 -25.47
C ASN A 190 6.96 23.64 -25.00
N SER A 191 7.33 22.43 -25.47
CA SER A 191 8.60 21.80 -25.03
C SER A 191 9.51 21.26 -26.12
N ILE A 192 9.47 21.84 -27.33
CA ILE A 192 10.31 21.39 -28.44
C ILE A 192 11.80 21.79 -28.31
N GLU A 193 12.17 22.68 -27.38
CA GLU A 193 13.55 23.20 -27.27
C GLU A 193 14.36 22.75 -26.03
N ARG A 194 13.83 21.96 -25.10
CA ARG A 194 14.66 21.42 -24.00
C ARG A 194 15.37 20.13 -24.40
N GLU A 195 16.65 20.32 -24.74
CA GLU A 195 17.81 19.40 -24.78
C GLU A 195 17.51 17.89 -24.61
N ALA A 196 17.92 17.12 -25.62
CA ALA A 196 17.74 15.66 -25.72
C ALA A 196 18.48 14.82 -24.64
N GLY A 197 19.26 15.45 -23.75
CA GLY A 197 20.07 14.77 -22.74
C GLY A 197 19.34 14.40 -21.43
N SER A 198 18.30 15.12 -21.02
CA SER A 198 17.69 14.93 -19.68
C SER A 198 16.40 14.11 -19.64
N ARG A 199 15.87 13.64 -20.77
CA ARG A 199 14.55 12.96 -20.82
C ARG A 199 14.57 11.47 -20.48
N ARG A 200 15.73 10.83 -20.28
CA ARG A 200 15.81 9.36 -20.07
C ARG A 200 15.72 8.90 -18.61
N ASN A 201 15.94 9.76 -17.61
CA ASN A 201 16.03 9.31 -16.22
C ASN A 201 14.77 9.55 -15.36
N SER A 202 13.76 10.28 -15.82
CA SER A 202 12.62 10.65 -14.96
C SER A 202 11.42 9.70 -14.99
N GLN A 203 11.57 8.49 -15.54
CA GLN A 203 10.62 7.38 -15.33
C GLN A 203 10.96 6.54 -14.09
N ASP A 204 11.84 7.05 -13.22
CA ASP A 204 12.24 6.37 -12.00
C ASP A 204 11.03 5.82 -11.24
N SER A 205 11.02 4.49 -11.13
CA SER A 205 10.07 3.71 -10.37
C SER A 205 9.84 4.39 -9.03
N ARG A 206 8.64 4.92 -8.82
CA ARG A 206 8.18 5.25 -7.48
C ARG A 206 7.86 3.94 -6.78
N SER A 207 8.89 3.15 -6.47
CA SER A 207 8.86 2.27 -5.32
C SER A 207 8.88 3.12 -4.05
N THR A 208 7.99 4.12 -3.98
CA THR A 208 7.69 4.83 -2.77
C THR A 208 7.08 3.79 -1.85
N GLN A 209 7.81 3.56 -0.78
CA GLN A 209 7.37 2.82 0.38
C GLN A 209 5.91 3.16 0.68
N TYR A 210 5.02 2.17 0.66
CA TYR A 210 3.64 2.39 1.08
C TYR A 210 3.67 2.95 2.50
N ARG A 211 3.24 4.20 2.65
CA ARG A 211 2.97 4.81 3.94
C ARG A 211 1.47 4.69 4.14
N PRO A 212 0.98 4.00 5.18
CA PRO A 212 -0.43 4.05 5.50
C PRO A 212 -0.83 5.52 5.66
N GLY A 213 -1.90 5.93 4.98
CA GLY A 213 -2.26 7.32 4.74
C GLY A 213 -2.46 8.19 5.99
N PRO A 214 -2.82 9.47 5.80
CA PRO A 214 -2.79 10.53 6.81
C PRO A 214 -3.80 10.38 7.98
N GLY A 215 -4.51 9.27 8.08
CA GLY A 215 -5.37 8.92 9.22
C GLY A 215 -4.73 7.96 10.24
N SER A 216 -3.46 7.56 10.03
CA SER A 216 -2.69 6.79 11.00
C SER A 216 -2.27 7.71 12.15
N THR A 217 -3.01 7.66 13.27
CA THR A 217 -2.65 8.25 14.58
C THR A 217 -1.41 7.58 15.19
N TYR A 218 -0.30 7.56 14.45
CA TYR A 218 1.01 7.29 15.02
C TYR A 218 1.62 8.64 15.40
N ASP A 219 1.11 9.20 16.50
CA ASP A 219 1.79 10.25 17.27
C ASP A 219 3.05 9.63 17.92
N GLY A 220 4.04 9.34 17.07
CA GLY A 220 5.42 9.22 17.51
C GLY A 220 6.02 10.62 17.45
N PRO A 221 6.69 11.12 18.52
CA PRO A 221 7.25 12.46 18.52
C PRO A 221 8.20 12.61 17.33
N SER A 222 7.85 13.54 16.45
CA SER A 222 8.66 14.00 15.34
C SER A 222 10.03 14.40 15.86
N VAL A 223 11.05 13.58 15.59
CA VAL A 223 12.45 13.89 15.87
C VAL A 223 12.81 15.10 15.01
N PRO A 224 13.16 16.26 15.60
CA PRO A 224 13.54 17.43 14.83
C PRO A 224 14.89 17.15 14.18
N SER A 225 14.93 17.12 12.84
CA SER A 225 16.19 17.14 12.11
C SER A 225 16.77 18.55 12.15
N SER A 226 17.40 18.90 13.27
CA SER A 226 18.12 20.15 13.46
C SER A 226 19.57 19.97 13.01
N ARG A 227 19.83 19.99 11.70
CA ARG A 227 21.15 20.35 11.19
C ARG A 227 21.23 21.88 11.11
N ALA A 228 21.64 22.48 12.23
CA ALA A 228 22.09 23.87 12.26
C ALA A 228 23.62 23.90 12.24
N ASN A 229 24.17 24.56 11.23
CA ASN A 229 25.56 25.01 11.20
C ASN A 229 25.79 26.09 12.26
N SER A 230 27.05 26.19 12.71
CA SER A 230 27.67 27.40 13.28
C SER A 230 27.18 27.85 14.67
N VAL A 231 27.98 27.59 15.71
CA VAL A 231 28.45 28.63 16.66
C VAL A 231 29.80 28.20 17.25
N ARG A 232 30.73 29.15 17.23
CA ARG A 232 32.08 29.17 17.80
C ARG A 232 32.08 29.37 19.33
N ASN A 233 33.11 28.83 19.98
CA ASN A 233 33.70 29.24 21.27
C ASN A 233 32.96 28.81 22.55
N PHE A 234 33.55 27.89 23.32
CA PHE A 234 34.38 28.17 24.50
C PHE A 234 34.66 26.85 25.25
N THR A 235 35.94 26.49 25.34
CA THR A 235 36.47 25.50 26.29
C THR A 235 37.47 26.19 27.21
N PRO A 236 37.54 25.78 28.49
CA PRO A 236 38.82 25.52 29.15
C PRO A 236 38.82 24.05 29.62
N SER A 237 39.63 23.21 28.97
CA SER A 237 40.99 22.81 29.39
C SER A 237 40.97 21.63 30.37
N ASP A 238 41.40 20.46 29.90
CA ASP A 238 42.48 19.71 30.57
C ASP A 238 43.13 18.65 29.65
N PRO A 239 44.40 18.27 29.91
CA PRO A 239 45.32 17.79 28.89
C PRO A 239 45.66 16.31 29.03
N ALA A 240 45.96 15.63 27.91
CA ALA A 240 47.05 14.67 27.81
C ALA A 240 47.12 14.05 26.40
N SER A 241 48.10 14.53 25.64
CA SER A 241 48.97 13.77 24.71
C SER A 241 48.40 12.56 23.95
N LYS A 242 48.36 12.66 22.60
CA LYS A 242 49.47 12.20 21.73
C LYS A 242 49.18 12.51 20.25
N SER A 243 50.17 13.14 19.65
CA SER A 243 50.32 13.54 18.25
C SER A 243 50.57 12.36 17.33
N GLY A 244 49.88 12.34 16.19
CA GLY A 244 50.13 11.45 15.05
C GLY A 244 49.73 12.15 13.75
N SER A 245 50.47 13.19 13.41
CA SER A 245 50.41 13.94 12.16
C SER A 245 50.48 13.03 10.92
N ARG A 246 49.57 13.22 9.96
CA ARG A 246 49.91 13.12 8.53
C ARG A 246 48.99 13.97 7.67
N ALA A 247 49.63 14.50 6.65
CA ALA A 247 49.33 15.78 6.02
C ALA A 247 48.31 15.70 4.89
N ASN A 248 47.66 16.84 4.72
CA ASN A 248 46.95 17.29 3.55
C ASN A 248 47.91 17.39 2.34
N SER A 249 47.56 16.80 1.20
CA SER A 249 48.11 17.24 -0.08
C SER A 249 47.07 17.18 -1.20
N ARG A 250 47.09 18.28 -1.94
CA ARG A 250 46.25 18.65 -3.06
C ARG A 250 46.63 17.86 -4.32
N ARG A 251 45.73 17.94 -5.31
CA ARG A 251 45.96 17.84 -6.77
C ARG A 251 46.33 16.45 -7.32
N ASN A 252 45.52 15.97 -8.26
CA ASN A 252 45.90 16.04 -9.68
C ASN A 252 44.70 15.78 -10.60
N SER A 253 44.36 16.80 -11.37
CA SER A 253 43.68 16.74 -12.65
C SER A 253 44.58 16.09 -13.70
N LEU A 254 44.08 15.09 -14.43
CA LEU A 254 44.73 14.55 -15.63
C LEU A 254 43.69 14.37 -16.74
N THR A 255 43.80 15.23 -17.75
CA THR A 255 43.86 14.95 -19.21
C THR A 255 42.97 13.82 -19.77
N ARG A 256 41.96 14.12 -20.61
CA ARG A 256 42.04 14.46 -22.06
C ARG A 256 42.65 13.36 -22.95
N GLY A 257 41.79 12.72 -23.74
CA GLY A 257 42.10 11.82 -24.88
C GLY A 257 41.25 10.55 -24.79
N GLN A 258 40.17 10.38 -25.54
CA GLN A 258 40.15 10.08 -26.96
C GLN A 258 38.86 10.65 -27.61
N ARG A 259 39.03 11.40 -28.70
CA ARG A 259 37.94 11.94 -29.51
C ARG A 259 37.37 10.82 -30.37
N SER A 260 36.12 10.42 -30.10
CA SER A 260 35.27 9.83 -31.14
C SER A 260 34.93 10.89 -32.19
N PRO A 261 34.79 10.54 -33.48
CA PRO A 261 34.49 11.49 -34.53
C PRO A 261 33.10 12.09 -34.27
N ARG A 262 33.08 13.37 -33.90
CA ARG A 262 31.86 14.18 -33.85
C ARG A 262 31.43 14.42 -35.30
N ILE A 263 30.47 13.63 -35.75
CA ILE A 263 29.61 14.03 -36.88
C ILE A 263 28.82 15.25 -36.38
N LEU A 264 29.04 16.40 -37.02
CA LEU A 264 28.27 17.61 -36.77
C LEU A 264 26.79 17.29 -37.04
N LEU A 265 25.93 17.54 -36.05
CA LEU A 265 24.53 17.10 -36.03
C LEU A 265 23.68 17.67 -37.18
N ASP A 266 24.15 18.71 -37.88
CA ASP A 266 23.46 19.29 -39.03
C ASP A 266 23.52 18.41 -40.29
N ASP A 267 24.51 17.51 -40.40
CA ASP A 267 24.65 16.58 -41.54
C ASP A 267 24.07 15.18 -41.29
N ALA A 268 23.68 14.86 -40.05
CA ALA A 268 23.18 13.52 -39.70
C ALA A 268 21.72 13.26 -40.12
N ASN A 269 20.91 14.32 -40.18
CA ASN A 269 19.50 14.24 -40.57
C ASN A 269 19.27 13.87 -42.05
N PRO A 270 19.98 14.45 -43.04
CA PRO A 270 19.82 14.02 -44.43
C PRO A 270 20.26 12.57 -44.65
N ALA A 271 21.36 12.14 -44.01
CA ALA A 271 21.88 10.77 -44.14
C ALA A 271 20.91 9.71 -43.58
N LEU A 272 20.26 9.98 -42.45
CA LEU A 272 19.24 9.07 -41.89
C LEU A 272 18.00 8.96 -42.78
N ARG A 273 17.61 10.06 -43.43
CA ARG A 273 16.46 10.08 -44.35
C ARG A 273 16.75 9.31 -45.63
N GLU A 274 17.97 9.41 -46.15
CA GLU A 274 18.42 8.64 -47.32
C GLU A 274 18.47 7.14 -47.03
N LEU A 275 18.98 6.75 -45.85
CA LEU A 275 19.03 5.35 -45.42
C LEU A 275 17.61 4.76 -45.29
N ALA A 276 16.68 5.51 -44.70
CA ALA A 276 15.27 5.09 -44.61
C ALA A 276 14.60 4.93 -45.98
N MET A 277 14.88 5.84 -46.93
CA MET A 277 14.37 5.71 -48.31
C MET A 277 14.95 4.49 -49.03
N SER A 278 16.24 4.20 -48.83
CA SER A 278 16.88 3.01 -49.42
C SER A 278 16.25 1.70 -48.92
N GLN A 279 15.92 1.63 -47.62
CA GLN A 279 15.31 0.44 -47.02
C GLN A 279 13.87 0.25 -47.53
N ALA A 280 13.09 1.32 -47.61
CA ALA A 280 11.73 1.28 -48.16
C ALA A 280 11.71 0.88 -49.65
N ALA A 281 12.69 1.33 -50.45
CA ALA A 281 12.82 0.90 -51.85
C ALA A 281 13.17 -0.59 -51.95
N LYS A 282 14.06 -1.09 -51.09
CA LYS A 282 14.44 -2.50 -51.05
C LYS A 282 13.28 -3.41 -50.68
N GLU A 283 12.47 -3.03 -49.68
CA GLU A 283 11.26 -3.77 -49.31
C GLU A 283 10.21 -3.82 -50.44
N ARG A 284 10.05 -2.72 -51.18
CA ARG A 284 9.15 -2.71 -52.36
C ARG A 284 9.65 -3.65 -53.46
N SER A 285 10.96 -3.67 -53.73
CA SER A 285 11.52 -4.59 -54.72
C SER A 285 11.35 -6.06 -54.33
N ASN A 286 11.50 -6.40 -53.05
CA ASN A 286 11.28 -7.76 -52.56
C ASN A 286 9.81 -8.18 -52.69
N ARG A 287 8.85 -7.29 -52.39
CA ARG A 287 7.42 -7.58 -52.58
C ARG A 287 7.03 -7.79 -54.05
N SER A 288 7.66 -7.07 -54.99
CA SER A 288 7.40 -7.28 -56.42
C SER A 288 7.95 -8.62 -56.96
N ILE A 289 9.01 -9.15 -56.36
CA ILE A 289 9.58 -10.45 -56.75
C ILE A 289 8.73 -11.62 -56.22
N GLU A 290 8.10 -11.47 -55.05
CA GLU A 290 7.20 -12.49 -54.50
C GLU A 290 5.88 -12.63 -55.27
N THR A 291 5.42 -11.57 -55.94
CA THR A 291 4.15 -11.58 -56.69
C THR A 291 4.24 -12.16 -58.11
N THR A 292 5.44 -12.44 -58.62
CA THR A 292 5.66 -13.03 -59.96
C THR A 292 5.97 -14.53 -59.93
N LYS A 293 5.94 -15.17 -58.75
CA LYS A 293 6.21 -16.61 -58.55
C LYS A 293 4.99 -17.46 -58.14
N GLY A 294 3.78 -16.91 -58.22
CA GLY A 294 2.51 -17.65 -58.08
C GLY A 294 1.76 -17.65 -59.40
#